data_AF-A0ABC8M0R7-F1
#
_entry.id   AF-A0ABC8M0R7-F1
#
_cell.length_a   1.000
_cell.length_b   1.000
_cell.length_c   1.000
_cell.angle_alpha   90.00
_cell.angle_beta   90.00
_cell.angle_gamma   90.00
#
_symmetry.space_group_name_H-M   'P 1'
#
loop_
_entity.id
_entity.type
_entity.pdbx_description
1 polymer ?
#
loop_
_entity_poly.entity_id
_entity_poly.type
_entity_poly.pdbx_seq_one_letter_code
_entity_poly.pdbx_strand_id
1 'polypeptide(L)'
;MWNQKPSFRFAIDNLSEKEGVISSTIFKCGGCEWFLSIYPKGARSADGYLSVYLSVANSSKLPTGWKRSIDHYFVLLNQSDEELRRSPITMGNSFCAKTPSWGYRNLLPLSKFQEKGVLENDKLIIEVYINVNVEAAFDGEGGDVSDNKKQKTVDINGFQVFASQVTKVGKIFTEHPEFAKDFKPTNQEVKTAYMNVLLRVIKTLNKPPMSLSETRLSKASSELSELMNVGFKLDWLKSKLEEVSLDRNKPDVDGSKVQQIEDRVEHLELKLDDLSFGSKISDYDNESRARQVEKLVKNLELKLNEVSLGRKIWDDDNEARAKQIEERVKNLELKHDEVSLGRKKADDTNESRAKQLEKRVKNLELKELAFKLDSLERKKAEDINESLAKKVEQSVKNLALMELGFNKRLNTILGDLERKKSYETSVFDSRIQRVEEHVNGLRFKLESLITKLEEISNEKKKADDVNGFLIQQLEQSIKNIELMVSHVKIELDKKKDKSCADGFLLVD
;
A
#
# COMPACT_ATOMS: atom_id res chain seq x y z
N MET A 1 -8.42 17.98 -2.22
CA MET A 1 -6.98 18.21 -2.52
C MET A 1 -6.44 19.20 -1.49
N TRP A 2 -5.27 18.94 -0.91
CA TRP A 2 -4.70 19.83 0.10
C TRP A 2 -3.90 20.96 -0.55
N ASN A 3 -4.18 22.19 -0.13
CA ASN A 3 -3.52 23.45 -0.51
C ASN A 3 -3.49 23.75 -2.02
N GLN A 4 -3.87 24.98 -2.40
CA GLN A 4 -3.78 25.43 -3.79
C GLN A 4 -2.35 25.78 -4.24
N LYS A 5 -1.37 25.73 -3.33
CA LYS A 5 0.03 26.14 -3.58
C LYS A 5 1.00 25.02 -3.21
N PRO A 6 2.02 24.72 -4.05
CA PRO A 6 3.03 23.72 -3.74
C PRO A 6 3.87 24.12 -2.53
N SER A 7 4.31 23.14 -1.74
CA SER A 7 5.24 23.35 -0.63
C SER A 7 6.63 23.71 -1.13
N PHE A 8 7.02 23.17 -2.29
CA PHE A 8 8.26 23.51 -2.97
C PHE A 8 8.14 23.20 -4.47
N ARG A 9 8.83 24.00 -5.28
CA ARG A 9 8.85 23.91 -6.74
C ARG A 9 10.30 23.98 -7.20
N PHE A 10 10.72 23.03 -8.03
CA PHE A 10 12.09 22.89 -8.50
C PHE A 10 12.12 22.70 -10.01
N ALA A 11 12.86 23.56 -10.71
CA ALA A 11 13.03 23.49 -12.16
C ALA A 11 14.40 22.89 -12.49
N ILE A 12 14.42 22.01 -13.49
CA ILE A 12 15.61 21.33 -13.99
C ILE A 12 15.71 21.64 -15.46
N ASP A 13 16.80 22.31 -15.84
CA ASP A 13 17.15 22.58 -17.23
C ASP A 13 18.07 21.49 -17.79
N ASN A 14 17.97 21.24 -19.09
CA ASN A 14 18.71 20.23 -19.83
C ASN A 14 18.63 18.84 -19.18
N LEU A 15 17.42 18.37 -18.86
CA LEU A 15 17.20 17.11 -18.15
C LEU A 15 17.84 15.92 -18.89
N SER A 16 17.77 15.90 -20.22
CA SER A 16 18.29 14.81 -21.04
C SER A 16 19.82 14.63 -20.93
N GLU A 17 20.56 15.69 -20.61
CA GLU A 17 22.02 15.68 -20.42
C GLU A 17 22.43 15.17 -19.03
N LYS A 18 21.48 15.03 -18.09
CA LYS A 18 21.80 14.68 -16.70
C LYS A 18 21.96 13.17 -16.54
N GLU A 19 23.19 12.75 -16.30
CA GLU A 19 23.51 11.32 -16.09
C GLU A 19 23.47 10.90 -14.61
N GLY A 20 23.74 11.85 -13.71
CA GLY A 20 23.82 11.61 -12.26
C GLY A 20 22.56 11.99 -11.49
N VAL A 21 22.58 11.68 -10.19
CA VAL A 21 21.54 12.14 -9.25
C VAL A 21 21.56 13.66 -9.14
N ILE A 22 20.39 14.28 -9.26
CA ILE A 22 20.19 15.72 -9.07
C ILE A 22 19.57 15.92 -7.69
N SER A 23 20.17 16.80 -6.89
CA SER A 23 19.58 17.23 -5.62
C SER A 23 19.03 18.64 -5.76
N SER A 24 17.82 18.88 -5.26
CA SER A 24 17.29 20.24 -5.18
C SER A 24 17.98 21.05 -4.08
N THR A 25 17.73 22.36 -4.07
CA THR A 25 17.99 23.17 -2.87
C THR A 25 17.17 22.66 -1.68
N ILE A 26 17.70 22.86 -0.47
CA ILE A 26 17.00 22.54 0.77
C ILE A 26 15.86 23.54 0.97
N PHE A 27 14.69 23.05 1.36
CA PHE A 27 13.52 23.86 1.68
C PHE A 27 12.90 23.46 3.03
N LYS A 28 12.22 24.40 3.68
CA LYS A 28 11.63 24.21 5.01
C LYS A 28 10.12 24.02 4.90
N CYS A 29 9.61 22.92 5.44
CA CYS A 29 8.19 22.65 5.52
C CYS A 29 7.89 21.77 6.74
N GLY A 30 6.83 22.07 7.49
CA GLY A 30 6.41 21.23 8.62
C GLY A 30 7.41 21.10 9.76
N GLY A 31 8.25 22.11 9.98
CA GLY A 31 9.28 22.08 11.03
C GLY A 31 10.50 21.22 10.69
N CYS A 32 10.64 20.76 9.45
CA CYS A 32 11.79 20.01 8.96
C CYS A 32 12.39 20.64 7.71
N GLU A 33 13.67 20.36 7.48
CA GLU A 33 14.39 20.69 6.27
C GLU A 33 14.34 19.50 5.32
N TRP A 34 13.99 19.75 4.07
CA TRP A 34 13.75 18.73 3.04
C TRP A 34 14.53 19.06 1.77
N PHE A 35 14.80 18.06 0.96
CA PHE A 35 15.29 18.24 -0.41
C PHE A 35 14.75 17.12 -1.30
N LEU A 36 14.71 17.36 -2.60
CA LEU A 36 14.37 16.35 -3.59
C LEU A 36 15.64 15.66 -4.10
N SER A 37 15.58 14.33 -4.25
CA SER A 37 16.58 13.53 -4.94
C SER A 37 15.96 12.97 -6.22
N ILE A 38 16.45 13.44 -7.37
CA ILE A 38 15.93 13.11 -8.69
C ILE A 38 16.95 12.24 -9.41
N TYR A 39 16.50 11.13 -9.99
CA TYR A 39 17.29 10.23 -10.80
C TYR A 39 16.74 10.25 -12.22
N PRO A 40 17.30 11.10 -13.11
CA PRO A 40 16.79 11.30 -14.47
C PRO A 40 16.73 10.02 -15.30
N LYS A 41 17.67 9.10 -15.07
CA LYS A 41 17.75 7.80 -15.77
C LYS A 41 17.29 6.61 -14.91
N GLY A 42 16.74 6.87 -13.73
CA GLY A 42 16.22 5.88 -12.79
C GLY A 42 17.15 5.56 -11.63
N ALA A 43 16.55 5.12 -10.52
CA ALA A 43 17.28 4.72 -9.33
C ALA A 43 17.51 3.19 -9.29
N ARG A 44 18.79 2.78 -9.25
CA ARG A 44 19.27 1.39 -9.13
C ARG A 44 18.86 0.48 -10.30
N SER A 45 17.66 -0.10 -10.23
CA SER A 45 17.15 -1.18 -11.10
C SER A 45 15.88 -0.76 -11.84
N ALA A 46 15.64 0.55 -11.93
CA ALA A 46 14.49 1.13 -12.62
C ALA A 46 14.95 1.89 -13.86
N ASP A 47 15.79 1.23 -14.64
CA ASP A 47 16.29 1.76 -15.90
C ASP A 47 15.10 2.09 -16.80
N GLY A 48 15.12 3.28 -17.40
CA GLY A 48 14.04 3.73 -18.27
C GLY A 48 12.88 4.45 -17.56
N TYR A 49 13.02 4.79 -16.27
CA TYR A 49 12.06 5.65 -15.56
C TYR A 49 12.75 6.82 -14.85
N LEU A 50 12.07 7.97 -14.77
CA LEU A 50 12.42 9.04 -13.84
C LEU A 50 12.03 8.62 -12.42
N SER A 51 12.98 8.66 -11.49
CA SER A 51 12.71 8.47 -10.06
C SER A 51 12.81 9.78 -9.30
N VAL A 52 11.89 10.03 -8.38
CA VAL A 52 11.90 11.23 -7.52
C VAL A 52 11.63 10.82 -6.09
N TYR A 53 12.47 11.31 -5.18
CA TYR A 53 12.36 11.08 -3.75
C TYR A 53 12.36 12.41 -2.99
N LEU A 54 11.54 12.48 -1.94
CA LEU A 54 11.62 13.49 -0.91
C LEU A 54 12.51 12.97 0.21
N SER A 55 13.47 13.76 0.65
CA SER A 55 14.47 13.36 1.64
C SER A 55 14.58 14.41 2.75
N VAL A 56 14.78 13.96 3.99
CA VAL A 56 15.08 14.85 5.12
C VAL A 56 16.53 15.31 5.04
N ALA A 57 16.73 16.63 4.98
CA ALA A 57 18.05 17.24 5.04
C ALA A 57 18.58 17.24 6.48
N ASN A 58 19.90 17.30 6.64
CA ASN A 58 20.56 17.41 7.95
C ASN A 58 20.08 16.37 8.98
N SER A 59 19.72 15.17 8.55
CA SER A 59 19.16 14.12 9.41
C SER A 59 20.07 13.73 10.59
N SER A 60 21.38 13.95 10.45
CA SER A 60 22.40 13.76 11.51
C SER A 60 22.37 14.83 12.60
N LYS A 61 21.77 16.00 12.34
CA LYS A 61 21.58 17.07 13.33
C LYS A 61 20.27 16.94 14.11
N LEU A 62 19.41 16.00 13.74
CA LEU A 62 18.14 15.75 14.41
C LEU A 62 18.35 14.85 15.64
N PRO A 63 17.53 15.00 16.70
CA PRO A 63 17.65 14.20 17.92
C PRO A 63 17.61 12.70 17.64
N THR A 64 18.38 11.92 18.41
CA THR A 64 18.36 10.46 18.31
C THR A 64 16.94 9.93 18.47
N GLY A 65 16.50 9.07 17.54
CA GLY A 65 15.13 8.53 17.55
C GLY A 65 14.06 9.41 16.89
N TRP A 66 14.44 10.52 16.24
CA TRP A 66 13.48 11.38 15.53
C TRP A 66 12.63 10.61 14.52
N LYS A 67 11.34 10.95 14.48
CA LYS A 67 10.38 10.42 13.53
C LYS A 67 9.44 11.53 13.04
N ARG A 68 9.15 11.54 11.75
CA ARG A 68 8.24 12.50 11.12
C ARG A 68 7.32 11.77 10.15
N SER A 69 6.01 11.80 10.42
CA SER A 69 5.03 11.30 9.47
C SER A 69 4.44 12.46 8.66
N ILE A 70 4.61 12.41 7.35
CA ILE A 70 4.03 13.40 6.43
C ILE A 70 3.27 12.67 5.32
N ASP A 71 2.22 13.34 4.85
CA ASP A 71 1.58 12.94 3.61
C ASP A 71 2.11 13.84 2.50
N HIS A 72 2.47 13.27 1.36
CA HIS A 72 3.01 14.05 0.25
C HIS A 72 2.68 13.47 -1.11
N TYR A 73 2.75 14.31 -2.13
CA TYR A 73 2.70 13.90 -3.54
C TYR A 73 3.53 14.83 -4.41
N PHE A 74 3.87 14.34 -5.60
CA PHE A 74 4.64 15.08 -6.61
C PHE A 74 3.77 15.42 -7.82
N VAL A 75 4.03 16.56 -8.43
CA VAL A 75 3.48 16.96 -9.74
C VAL A 75 4.64 17.32 -10.64
N LEU A 76 4.67 16.73 -11.83
CA LEU A 76 5.66 16.96 -12.87
C LEU A 76 5.01 17.83 -13.93
N LEU A 77 5.67 18.93 -14.26
CA LEU A 77 5.20 19.96 -15.16
C LEU A 77 6.25 20.21 -16.24
N ASN A 78 5.81 20.57 -17.44
CA ASN A 78 6.70 21.12 -18.46
C ASN A 78 6.96 22.62 -18.21
N GLN A 79 7.68 23.29 -19.11
CA GLN A 79 7.97 24.72 -19.02
C GLN A 79 6.71 25.59 -19.01
N SER A 80 5.68 25.21 -19.75
CA SER A 80 4.39 25.90 -19.84
C SER A 80 3.43 25.59 -18.69
N ASP A 81 3.92 24.96 -17.61
CA ASP A 81 3.11 24.55 -16.46
C ASP A 81 2.00 23.52 -16.78
N GLU A 82 2.13 22.79 -17.88
CA GLU A 82 1.27 21.68 -18.21
C GLU A 82 1.66 20.44 -17.40
N GLU A 83 0.68 19.80 -16.76
CA GLU A 83 0.89 18.60 -15.96
C GLU A 83 1.22 17.39 -16.83
N LEU A 84 2.47 16.95 -16.75
CA LEU A 84 2.95 15.73 -17.38
C LEU A 84 2.50 14.49 -16.59
N ARG A 85 2.59 14.58 -15.27
CA ARG A 85 2.24 13.48 -14.36
C ARG A 85 2.07 13.95 -12.92
N ARG A 86 1.06 13.41 -12.25
CA ARG A 86 0.89 13.51 -10.79
C ARG A 86 1.02 12.16 -10.11
N SER A 87 1.79 12.10 -9.03
CA SER A 87 1.91 10.89 -8.22
C SER A 87 0.64 10.65 -7.39
N PRO A 88 0.36 9.41 -6.96
CA PRO A 88 -0.59 9.18 -5.89
C PRO A 88 -0.23 9.97 -4.62
N ILE A 89 -1.22 10.24 -3.78
CA ILE A 89 -0.99 10.78 -2.45
C ILE A 89 -0.39 9.68 -1.60
N THR A 90 0.85 9.88 -1.15
CA THR A 90 1.50 8.97 -0.23
C THR A 90 1.12 9.36 1.18
N MET A 91 0.36 8.52 1.87
CA MET A 91 -0.12 8.77 3.23
C MET A 91 0.68 7.98 4.27
N GLY A 92 0.99 8.62 5.40
CA GLY A 92 1.55 7.97 6.58
C GLY A 92 3.02 7.59 6.49
N ASN A 93 3.78 8.11 5.53
CA ASN A 93 5.20 7.82 5.42
C ASN A 93 5.96 8.39 6.61
N SER A 94 6.60 7.49 7.36
CA SER A 94 7.42 7.82 8.50
C SER A 94 8.88 7.97 8.07
N PHE A 95 9.37 9.21 8.09
CA PHE A 95 10.77 9.56 7.95
C PHE A 95 11.47 9.41 9.30
N CYS A 96 12.63 8.78 9.30
CA CYS A 96 13.50 8.65 10.48
C CYS A 96 14.95 8.47 10.05
N ALA A 97 15.87 8.38 11.01
CA ALA A 97 17.29 8.17 10.73
C ALA A 97 17.57 6.93 9.86
N LYS A 98 16.80 5.84 10.04
CA LYS A 98 16.93 4.62 9.23
C LYS A 98 16.33 4.75 7.83
N THR A 99 15.30 5.58 7.69
CA THR A 99 14.53 5.75 6.45
C THR A 99 14.31 7.24 6.18
N PRO A 100 15.37 7.99 5.79
CA PRO A 100 15.30 9.43 5.68
C PRO A 100 14.67 9.90 4.36
N SER A 101 14.31 8.99 3.46
CA SER A 101 13.86 9.29 2.10
C SER A 101 12.72 8.39 1.66
N TRP A 102 11.72 8.98 1.01
CA TRP A 102 10.55 8.29 0.45
C TRP A 102 10.18 8.90 -0.90
N GLY A 103 9.68 8.08 -1.81
CA GLY A 103 9.26 8.55 -3.13
C GLY A 103 9.00 7.42 -4.11
N TYR A 104 9.01 7.77 -5.40
CA TYR A 104 8.64 6.88 -6.49
C TYR A 104 9.85 6.51 -7.32
N ARG A 105 10.10 5.21 -7.40
CA ARG A 105 11.14 4.65 -8.27
C ARG A 105 10.73 4.76 -9.75
N ASN A 106 9.46 4.53 -10.08
CA ASN A 106 8.96 4.50 -11.45
C ASN A 106 7.91 5.60 -11.64
N LEU A 107 8.30 6.87 -11.48
CA LEU A 107 7.34 7.98 -11.46
C LEU A 107 6.82 8.34 -12.85
N LEU A 108 7.72 8.38 -13.84
CA LEU A 108 7.40 8.67 -15.24
C LEU A 108 8.35 7.88 -16.16
N PRO A 109 7.85 7.08 -17.12
CA PRO A 109 8.72 6.41 -18.10
C PRO A 109 9.50 7.42 -18.93
N LEU A 110 10.76 7.15 -19.25
CA LEU A 110 11.57 8.07 -20.07
C LEU A 110 11.10 8.13 -21.52
N SER A 111 10.41 7.10 -22.00
CA SER A 111 9.78 7.11 -23.32
C SER A 111 8.75 8.24 -23.47
N LYS A 112 8.11 8.67 -22.38
CA LYS A 112 7.22 9.85 -22.38
C LYS A 112 7.94 11.13 -22.79
N PHE A 113 9.22 11.27 -22.43
CA PHE A 113 10.02 12.44 -22.80
C PHE A 113 10.43 12.46 -24.27
N GLN A 114 10.31 11.32 -24.97
CA GLN A 114 10.58 11.23 -26.41
C GLN A 114 9.35 11.60 -27.26
N GLU A 115 8.17 11.75 -26.65
CA GLU A 115 6.97 12.24 -27.31
C GLU A 115 7.14 13.73 -27.65
N LYS A 116 6.91 14.09 -28.93
CA LYS A 116 7.11 15.47 -29.42
C LYS A 116 6.20 16.45 -28.67
N GLY A 117 6.80 17.44 -28.01
CA GLY A 117 6.09 18.50 -27.27
C GLY A 117 5.94 18.26 -25.76
N VAL A 118 6.40 17.11 -25.22
CA VAL A 118 6.26 16.82 -23.78
C VAL A 118 7.30 17.55 -22.92
N LEU A 119 8.58 17.53 -23.31
CA LEU A 119 9.62 18.35 -22.67
C LEU A 119 9.97 19.55 -23.55
N GLU A 120 9.30 20.67 -23.31
CA GLU A 120 9.63 21.94 -23.95
C GLU A 120 11.02 22.41 -23.48
N ASN A 121 11.92 22.69 -24.42
CA ASN A 121 13.30 23.12 -24.17
C ASN A 121 14.08 22.23 -23.18
N ASP A 122 13.77 20.94 -23.16
CA ASP A 122 14.37 19.96 -22.24
C ASP A 122 14.30 20.37 -20.76
N LYS A 123 13.22 21.06 -20.38
CA LYS A 123 12.98 21.57 -19.03
C LYS A 123 11.89 20.78 -18.31
N LEU A 124 12.20 20.32 -17.10
CA LEU A 124 11.25 19.65 -16.21
C LEU A 124 11.08 20.45 -14.92
N ILE A 125 9.83 20.66 -14.51
CA ILE A 125 9.49 21.28 -13.25
C ILE A 125 8.86 20.21 -12.35
N ILE A 126 9.31 20.14 -11.10
CA ILE A 126 8.79 19.23 -10.09
C ILE A 126 8.26 20.05 -8.93
N GLU A 127 6.98 19.89 -8.66
CA GLU A 127 6.33 20.40 -7.46
C GLU A 127 6.12 19.29 -6.45
N VAL A 128 6.32 19.62 -5.17
CA VAL A 128 5.99 18.72 -4.06
C VAL A 128 5.00 19.42 -3.13
N TYR A 129 3.96 18.68 -2.78
CA TYR A 129 2.92 19.11 -1.86
C TYR A 129 3.05 18.26 -0.61
N ILE A 130 3.29 18.91 0.53
CA ILE A 130 3.48 18.27 1.82
C ILE A 130 2.34 18.69 2.74
N ASN A 131 1.68 17.71 3.33
CA ASN A 131 0.76 17.88 4.44
C ASN A 131 1.36 17.21 5.68
N VAL A 132 1.46 17.99 6.76
CA VAL A 132 2.16 17.56 7.97
C VAL A 132 1.13 16.95 8.90
N ASN A 133 1.21 15.64 9.11
CA ASN A 133 0.38 14.98 10.09
C ASN A 133 0.92 15.27 11.50
N VAL A 134 0.33 16.28 12.14
CA VAL A 134 0.70 16.77 13.48
C VAL A 134 0.56 15.68 14.58
N GLU A 135 -0.03 14.53 14.28
CA GLU A 135 -0.20 13.41 15.23
C GLU A 135 1.09 12.57 15.48
N ALA A 136 2.20 12.74 14.74
CA ALA A 136 3.33 11.78 14.81
C ALA A 136 4.76 12.38 14.74
N ALA A 137 4.96 13.64 15.14
CA ALA A 137 6.31 14.12 15.45
C ALA A 137 6.74 13.57 16.81
N PHE A 138 7.43 12.43 16.81
CA PHE A 138 8.11 11.91 17.99
C PHE A 138 9.57 12.38 17.90
N ASP A 139 9.95 13.31 18.78
CA ASP A 139 11.35 13.61 19.06
C ASP A 139 11.77 12.62 20.14
N GLY A 140 12.76 11.77 19.85
CA GLY A 140 13.18 10.69 20.77
C GLY A 140 13.58 11.20 22.16
N GLU A 141 13.41 10.30 23.15
CA GLU A 141 13.27 10.54 24.59
C GLU A 141 14.43 11.26 25.31
N GLY A 142 14.05 12.07 26.31
CA GLY A 142 14.48 11.87 27.70
C GLY A 142 15.92 12.20 28.06
N GLY A 143 16.18 13.49 28.34
CA GLY A 143 17.39 13.95 29.00
C GLY A 143 17.20 15.37 29.56
N ASP A 144 16.89 15.41 30.85
CA ASP A 144 16.88 16.47 31.87
C ASP A 144 16.74 17.98 31.53
N VAL A 145 15.86 18.60 32.35
CA VAL A 145 15.62 20.02 32.71
C VAL A 145 15.55 21.12 31.65
N SER A 146 14.36 21.75 31.63
CA SER A 146 13.99 23.10 31.17
C SER A 146 14.27 23.48 29.72
N ASP A 147 13.21 23.49 28.90
CA ASP A 147 12.62 24.79 28.52
C ASP A 147 11.22 24.66 27.91
N ASN A 148 10.34 25.52 28.41
CA ASN A 148 8.93 25.64 28.02
C ASN A 148 8.77 25.87 26.51
N LYS A 149 8.38 24.84 25.76
CA LYS A 149 7.59 25.02 24.54
C LYS A 149 6.17 24.54 24.81
N LYS A 150 5.39 25.37 25.51
CA LYS A 150 3.95 25.17 25.71
C LYS A 150 3.31 24.96 24.34
N GLN A 151 2.97 23.72 24.03
CA GLN A 151 2.11 23.38 22.91
C GLN A 151 0.81 24.15 23.11
N LYS A 152 0.44 25.00 22.15
CA LYS A 152 -0.67 25.95 22.31
C LYS A 152 -1.97 25.15 22.47
N THR A 153 -2.47 25.06 23.70
CA THR A 153 -3.78 24.51 24.00
C THR A 153 -4.82 25.60 23.83
N VAL A 154 -5.98 25.21 23.32
CA VAL A 154 -7.16 26.07 23.16
C VAL A 154 -8.23 25.49 24.08
N ASP A 155 -8.90 26.35 24.84
CA ASP A 155 -10.04 25.94 25.64
C ASP A 155 -11.27 25.82 24.75
N ILE A 156 -11.93 24.66 24.79
CA ILE A 156 -13.23 24.43 24.17
C ILE A 156 -14.19 23.95 25.25
N ASN A 157 -15.16 24.79 25.59
CA ASN A 157 -16.20 24.49 26.59
C ASN A 157 -15.62 23.96 27.92
N GLY A 158 -14.51 24.54 28.39
CA GLY A 158 -13.86 24.17 29.65
C GLY A 158 -12.87 23.00 29.56
N PHE A 159 -12.56 22.50 28.36
CA PHE A 159 -11.53 21.50 28.09
C PHE A 159 -10.35 22.12 27.36
N GLN A 160 -9.14 21.94 27.90
CA GLN A 160 -7.92 22.29 27.18
C GLN A 160 -7.58 21.20 26.17
N VAL A 161 -7.60 21.56 24.91
CA VAL A 161 -7.32 20.66 23.79
C VAL A 161 -6.25 21.26 22.89
N PHE A 162 -5.41 20.42 22.31
CA PHE A 162 -4.36 20.89 21.42
C PHE A 162 -4.98 21.55 20.18
N ALA A 163 -4.34 22.59 19.65
CA ALA A 163 -4.81 23.29 18.45
C ALA A 163 -5.13 22.34 17.26
N SER A 164 -4.39 21.23 17.12
CA SER A 164 -4.61 20.20 16.10
C SER A 164 -5.89 19.36 16.29
N GLN A 165 -6.48 19.39 17.48
CA GLN A 165 -7.70 18.63 17.84
C GLN A 165 -8.96 19.49 17.84
N VAL A 166 -8.83 20.82 17.74
CA VAL A 166 -9.92 21.80 17.89
C VAL A 166 -11.10 21.49 16.98
N THR A 167 -10.87 21.22 15.69
CA THR A 167 -11.94 20.90 14.74
C THR A 167 -12.69 19.61 15.11
N LYS A 168 -11.97 18.58 15.56
CA LYS A 168 -12.58 17.29 15.94
C LYS A 168 -13.43 17.44 17.20
N VAL A 169 -12.90 18.13 18.21
CA VAL A 169 -13.57 18.35 19.49
C VAL A 169 -14.77 19.29 19.30
N GLY A 170 -14.59 20.36 18.54
CA GLY A 170 -15.69 21.28 18.17
C GLY A 170 -16.83 20.54 17.47
N LYS A 171 -16.53 19.62 16.54
CA LYS A 171 -17.53 18.81 15.86
C LYS A 171 -18.34 17.94 16.84
N ILE A 172 -17.69 17.35 17.85
CA ILE A 172 -18.39 16.55 18.88
C ILE A 172 -19.35 17.44 19.69
N PHE A 173 -18.93 18.64 20.08
CA PHE A 173 -19.81 19.58 20.77
C PHE A 173 -20.97 20.07 19.90
N THR A 174 -20.80 20.15 18.58
CA THR A 174 -21.91 20.52 17.68
C THR A 174 -22.89 19.38 17.46
N GLU A 175 -22.41 18.14 17.33
CA GLU A 175 -23.26 16.96 17.07
C GLU A 175 -23.90 16.43 18.36
N HIS A 176 -23.23 16.58 19.50
CA HIS A 176 -23.68 16.06 20.80
C HIS A 176 -23.47 17.09 21.93
N PRO A 177 -24.13 18.25 21.95
CA PRO A 177 -23.84 19.34 22.90
C PRO A 177 -23.83 18.94 24.39
N GLU A 178 -24.67 17.98 24.77
CA GLU A 178 -24.87 17.56 26.15
C GLU A 178 -23.93 16.42 26.61
N PHE A 179 -23.02 15.95 25.75
CA PHE A 179 -22.20 14.76 26.02
C PHE A 179 -21.30 14.91 27.25
N ALA A 180 -20.88 16.13 27.59
CA ALA A 180 -20.00 16.42 28.71
C ALA A 180 -20.72 17.11 29.89
N LYS A 181 -22.07 17.13 29.89
CA LYS A 181 -22.85 17.90 30.87
C LYS A 181 -22.64 17.45 32.31
N ASP A 182 -22.54 16.14 32.53
CA ASP A 182 -22.42 15.56 33.87
C ASP A 182 -20.96 15.20 34.21
N PHE A 183 -20.00 15.73 33.43
CA PHE A 183 -18.58 15.44 33.57
C PHE A 183 -18.04 15.96 34.90
N LYS A 184 -17.61 15.02 35.76
CA LYS A 184 -17.24 15.27 37.16
C LYS A 184 -15.83 15.87 37.36
N PRO A 185 -14.79 15.46 36.60
CA PRO A 185 -13.43 15.92 36.85
C PRO A 185 -13.24 17.43 36.65
N THR A 186 -12.64 18.09 37.63
CA THR A 186 -12.38 19.55 37.61
C THR A 186 -10.94 19.90 37.26
N ASN A 187 -9.97 18.99 37.51
CA ASN A 187 -8.56 19.19 37.20
C ASN A 187 -8.31 19.20 35.68
N GLN A 188 -7.65 20.24 35.18
CA GLN A 188 -7.48 20.47 33.75
C GLN A 188 -6.68 19.38 33.02
N GLU A 189 -5.62 18.85 33.62
CA GLU A 189 -4.81 17.78 33.04
C GLU A 189 -5.64 16.49 32.92
N VAL A 190 -6.47 16.24 33.93
CA VAL A 190 -7.41 15.11 33.94
C VAL A 190 -8.49 15.29 32.87
N LYS A 191 -9.03 16.51 32.69
CA LYS A 191 -9.99 16.80 31.61
C LYS A 191 -9.39 16.51 30.23
N THR A 192 -8.15 16.94 30.01
CA THR A 192 -7.42 16.69 28.76
C THR A 192 -7.14 15.21 28.55
N ALA A 193 -6.76 14.48 29.60
CA ALA A 193 -6.54 13.03 29.51
C ALA A 193 -7.81 12.28 29.08
N TYR A 194 -8.95 12.56 29.71
CA TYR A 194 -10.22 11.94 29.33
C TYR A 194 -10.68 12.33 27.92
N MET A 195 -10.49 13.58 27.51
CA MET A 195 -10.81 14.00 26.14
C MET A 195 -9.97 13.24 25.10
N ASN A 196 -8.70 12.95 25.40
CA ASN A 196 -7.86 12.15 24.52
C ASN A 196 -8.31 10.67 24.45
N VAL A 197 -8.80 10.12 25.56
CA VAL A 197 -9.39 8.77 25.56
C VAL A 197 -10.66 8.74 24.72
N LEU A 198 -11.55 9.74 24.85
CA LEU A 198 -12.76 9.86 24.03
C LEU A 198 -12.44 9.93 22.53
N LEU A 199 -11.49 10.78 22.13
CA LEU A 199 -11.06 10.89 20.74
C LEU A 199 -10.48 9.58 20.20
N ARG A 200 -9.79 8.80 21.05
CA ARG A 200 -9.24 7.49 20.70
C ARG A 200 -10.35 6.45 20.47
N VAL A 201 -11.37 6.41 21.33
CA VAL A 201 -12.52 5.51 21.18
C VAL A 201 -13.26 5.84 19.88
N ILE A 202 -13.56 7.12 19.62
CA ILE A 202 -14.21 7.58 18.38
C ILE A 202 -13.39 7.15 17.14
N LYS A 203 -12.07 7.36 17.17
CA LYS A 203 -11.17 6.96 16.08
C LYS A 203 -11.16 5.44 15.85
N THR A 204 -11.33 4.66 16.92
CA THR A 204 -11.34 3.19 16.86
C THR A 204 -12.66 2.69 16.25
N LEU A 205 -13.80 3.21 16.71
CA LEU A 205 -15.13 2.81 16.23
C LEU A 205 -15.47 3.33 14.82
N ASN A 206 -14.74 4.31 14.31
CA ASN A 206 -14.90 4.78 12.92
C ASN A 206 -14.15 3.93 11.88
N LYS A 207 -13.41 2.89 12.29
CA LYS A 207 -12.74 1.98 11.36
C LYS A 207 -13.73 0.93 10.82
N PRO A 208 -13.47 0.34 9.64
CA PRO A 208 -14.29 -0.76 9.12
C PRO A 208 -14.40 -1.91 10.12
N PRO A 209 -15.59 -2.49 10.37
CA PRO A 209 -15.79 -3.56 11.36
C PRO A 209 -14.84 -4.76 11.17
N MET A 210 -14.62 -5.17 9.92
CA MET A 210 -13.70 -6.27 9.55
C MET A 210 -12.22 -5.99 9.83
N SER A 211 -11.85 -4.73 10.12
CA SER A 211 -10.47 -4.34 10.46
C SER A 211 -10.21 -4.27 11.98
N LEU A 212 -11.24 -4.52 12.79
CA LEU A 212 -11.20 -4.42 14.25
C LEU A 212 -11.14 -5.82 14.87
N SER A 213 -10.05 -6.10 15.59
CA SER A 213 -9.94 -7.31 16.39
C SER A 213 -10.84 -7.26 17.63
N GLU A 214 -11.20 -8.42 18.16
CA GLU A 214 -11.96 -8.55 19.40
C GLU A 214 -11.31 -7.79 20.56
N THR A 215 -9.99 -7.91 20.68
CA THR A 215 -9.19 -7.20 21.70
C THR A 215 -9.30 -5.68 21.60
N ARG A 216 -9.46 -5.13 20.39
CA ARG A 216 -9.66 -3.69 20.20
C ARG A 216 -11.08 -3.25 20.55
N LEU A 217 -12.08 -4.08 20.27
CA LEU A 217 -13.46 -3.80 20.67
C LEU A 217 -13.64 -3.91 22.19
N SER A 218 -13.06 -4.93 22.83
CA SER A 218 -13.11 -5.08 24.28
C SER A 218 -12.42 -3.92 24.99
N LYS A 219 -11.26 -3.48 24.47
CA LYS A 219 -10.58 -2.28 24.98
C LYS A 219 -11.41 -1.01 24.78
N ALA A 220 -11.97 -0.80 23.59
CA ALA A 220 -12.83 0.37 23.33
C ALA A 220 -14.08 0.36 24.23
N SER A 221 -14.65 -0.81 24.49
CA SER A 221 -15.78 -1.01 25.41
C SER A 221 -15.43 -0.64 26.86
N SER A 222 -14.26 -1.08 27.33
CA SER A 222 -13.73 -0.71 28.65
C SER A 222 -13.49 0.79 28.77
N GLU A 223 -12.78 1.39 27.79
CA GLU A 223 -12.49 2.83 27.76
C GLU A 223 -13.79 3.66 27.69
N LEU A 224 -14.79 3.20 26.94
CA LEU A 224 -16.10 3.84 26.85
C LEU A 224 -16.85 3.79 28.19
N SER A 225 -16.81 2.66 28.89
CA SER A 225 -17.43 2.48 30.21
C SER A 225 -16.79 3.40 31.26
N GLU A 226 -15.46 3.52 31.24
CA GLU A 226 -14.72 4.44 32.11
C GLU A 226 -15.10 5.91 31.84
N LEU A 227 -15.25 6.30 30.57
CA LEU A 227 -15.69 7.64 30.20
C LEU A 227 -17.11 7.95 30.68
N MET A 228 -18.02 6.97 30.63
CA MET A 228 -19.38 7.13 31.14
C MET A 228 -19.40 7.25 32.67
N ASN A 229 -18.57 6.49 33.38
CA ASN A 229 -18.47 6.55 34.84
C ASN A 229 -18.04 7.94 35.36
N VAL A 230 -17.17 8.61 34.60
CA VAL A 230 -16.75 9.99 34.91
C VAL A 230 -17.74 11.06 34.47
N GLY A 231 -18.86 10.67 33.86
CA GLY A 231 -20.00 11.53 33.58
C GLY A 231 -20.17 11.98 32.14
N PHE A 232 -19.46 11.35 31.18
CA PHE A 232 -19.79 11.57 29.77
C PHE A 232 -21.05 10.80 29.37
N LYS A 233 -21.97 11.47 28.65
CA LYS A 233 -23.16 10.88 28.03
C LYS A 233 -22.81 10.44 26.61
N LEU A 234 -22.46 9.16 26.45
CA LEU A 234 -21.91 8.60 25.22
C LEU A 234 -22.80 7.50 24.61
N ASP A 235 -24.12 7.60 24.80
CA ASP A 235 -25.08 6.59 24.34
C ASP A 235 -24.97 6.34 22.82
N TRP A 236 -24.69 7.40 22.04
CA TRP A 236 -24.46 7.30 20.60
C TRP A 236 -23.21 6.47 20.23
N LEU A 237 -22.15 6.51 21.04
CA LEU A 237 -20.97 5.66 20.84
C LEU A 237 -21.22 4.23 21.30
N LYS A 238 -22.05 4.05 22.32
CA LYS A 238 -22.46 2.72 22.77
C LYS A 238 -23.26 2.00 21.69
N SER A 239 -24.27 2.65 21.11
CA SER A 239 -25.03 2.10 19.98
C SER A 239 -24.14 1.80 18.78
N LYS A 240 -23.17 2.67 18.48
CA LYS A 240 -22.20 2.43 17.40
C LYS A 240 -21.28 1.24 17.66
N LEU A 241 -20.85 1.03 18.91
CA LEU A 241 -20.05 -0.13 19.30
C LEU A 241 -20.85 -1.43 19.15
N GLU A 242 -22.14 -1.41 19.51
CA GLU A 242 -23.04 -2.55 19.33
C GLU A 242 -23.24 -2.88 17.84
N GLU A 243 -23.46 -1.87 17.00
CA GLU A 243 -23.55 -2.02 15.53
C GLU A 243 -22.28 -2.66 14.93
N VAL A 244 -21.10 -2.12 15.28
CA VAL A 244 -19.81 -2.65 14.81
C VAL A 244 -19.56 -4.08 15.30
N SER A 245 -20.01 -4.42 16.52
CA SER A 245 -19.89 -5.76 17.07
C SER A 245 -20.84 -6.76 16.39
N LEU A 246 -22.04 -6.33 16.04
CA LEU A 246 -23.04 -7.16 15.35
C LEU A 246 -22.64 -7.44 13.90
N ASP A 247 -22.13 -6.44 13.19
CA ASP A 247 -21.68 -6.58 11.80
C ASP A 247 -20.49 -7.53 11.64
N ARG A 248 -19.68 -7.71 12.69
CA ARG A 248 -18.56 -8.67 12.70
C ARG A 248 -19.01 -10.12 12.92
N ASN A 249 -20.19 -10.34 13.49
CA ASN A 249 -20.69 -11.67 13.86
C ASN A 249 -21.65 -12.27 12.82
N LYS A 250 -21.85 -11.62 11.68
CA LYS A 250 -22.59 -12.21 10.55
C LYS A 250 -21.76 -13.38 9.98
N PRO A 251 -22.29 -14.61 9.92
CA PRO A 251 -21.54 -15.76 9.41
C PRO A 251 -21.18 -15.52 7.94
N ASP A 252 -19.93 -15.84 7.60
CA ASP A 252 -19.41 -15.87 6.24
C ASP A 252 -19.98 -17.12 5.54
N VAL A 253 -21.30 -17.11 5.28
CA VAL A 253 -21.91 -17.98 4.28
C VAL A 253 -21.71 -17.27 2.96
N ASP A 254 -21.13 -17.98 1.99
CA ASP A 254 -20.68 -17.52 0.67
C ASP A 254 -21.76 -16.84 -0.22
N GLY A 255 -22.96 -16.59 0.30
CA GLY A 255 -24.00 -15.74 -0.32
C GLY A 255 -24.28 -14.42 0.41
N SER A 256 -23.80 -14.22 1.65
CA SER A 256 -24.14 -13.06 2.49
C SER A 256 -23.43 -11.77 2.07
N LYS A 257 -22.22 -11.84 1.49
CA LYS A 257 -21.56 -10.65 0.92
C LYS A 257 -22.26 -10.13 -0.33
N VAL A 258 -22.86 -11.02 -1.12
CA VAL A 258 -23.63 -10.66 -2.31
C VAL A 258 -24.97 -10.08 -1.89
N GLN A 259 -25.70 -10.73 -0.98
CA GLN A 259 -26.95 -10.19 -0.44
C GLN A 259 -26.72 -8.88 0.35
N GLN A 260 -25.62 -8.73 1.09
CA GLN A 260 -25.29 -7.47 1.78
C GLN A 260 -24.87 -6.37 0.80
N ILE A 261 -24.30 -6.72 -0.35
CA ILE A 261 -24.05 -5.76 -1.44
C ILE A 261 -25.36 -5.43 -2.15
N GLU A 262 -26.26 -6.40 -2.35
CA GLU A 262 -27.58 -6.21 -2.95
C GLU A 262 -28.47 -5.35 -2.04
N ASP A 263 -28.57 -5.64 -0.75
CA ASP A 263 -29.32 -4.85 0.24
C ASP A 263 -28.70 -3.46 0.43
N ARG A 264 -27.37 -3.31 0.26
CA ARG A 264 -26.69 -2.00 0.27
C ARG A 264 -26.87 -1.26 -1.03
N VAL A 265 -26.98 -1.95 -2.16
CA VAL A 265 -27.29 -1.35 -3.47
C VAL A 265 -28.75 -0.91 -3.47
N GLU A 266 -29.69 -1.71 -2.96
CA GLU A 266 -31.10 -1.38 -2.82
C GLU A 266 -31.32 -0.25 -1.80
N HIS A 267 -30.61 -0.26 -0.65
CA HIS A 267 -30.63 0.87 0.28
C HIS A 267 -29.97 2.12 -0.31
N LEU A 268 -28.91 1.99 -1.12
CA LEU A 268 -28.27 3.13 -1.79
C LEU A 268 -29.08 3.63 -2.97
N GLU A 269 -29.88 2.80 -3.63
CA GLU A 269 -30.85 3.15 -4.67
C GLU A 269 -32.01 3.93 -4.04
N LEU A 270 -32.58 3.45 -2.94
CA LEU A 270 -33.59 4.20 -2.16
C LEU A 270 -33.05 5.52 -1.61
N LYS A 271 -31.78 5.54 -1.19
CA LYS A 271 -31.10 6.77 -0.73
C LYS A 271 -30.70 7.68 -1.89
N LEU A 272 -30.47 7.14 -3.09
CA LEU A 272 -30.30 7.90 -4.32
C LEU A 272 -31.62 8.56 -4.72
N ASP A 273 -32.74 7.86 -4.55
CA ASP A 273 -34.08 8.39 -4.80
C ASP A 273 -34.44 9.49 -3.80
N ASP A 274 -34.12 9.33 -2.51
CA ASP A 274 -34.27 10.38 -1.48
C ASP A 274 -33.32 11.58 -1.71
N LEU A 275 -32.09 11.34 -2.19
CA LEU A 275 -31.13 12.39 -2.56
C LEU A 275 -31.46 13.04 -3.91
N SER A 276 -32.24 12.37 -4.77
CA SER A 276 -32.70 12.87 -6.07
C SER A 276 -33.75 13.99 -5.92
N PHE A 277 -34.45 14.05 -4.79
CA PHE A 277 -35.38 15.13 -4.49
C PHE A 277 -34.70 16.40 -3.93
N GLY A 278 -33.40 16.34 -3.64
CA GLY A 278 -32.73 17.27 -2.75
C GLY A 278 -31.51 18.01 -3.30
N SER A 279 -31.20 18.03 -4.61
CA SER A 279 -30.26 19.04 -5.15
C SER A 279 -30.25 19.06 -6.68
N LYS A 280 -31.00 19.99 -7.28
CA LYS A 280 -30.67 20.51 -8.62
C LYS A 280 -29.28 21.13 -8.56
N ILE A 281 -28.31 20.66 -9.38
CA ILE A 281 -27.30 21.46 -10.08
C ILE A 281 -26.55 20.59 -11.14
N SER A 282 -26.85 20.95 -12.40
CA SER A 282 -26.19 20.80 -13.72
C SER A 282 -25.71 19.44 -14.28
N ASP A 283 -26.51 18.93 -15.23
CA ASP A 283 -26.28 17.80 -16.14
C ASP A 283 -25.14 17.96 -17.19
N TYR A 284 -24.28 18.98 -17.09
CA TYR A 284 -23.36 19.33 -18.19
C TYR A 284 -22.13 18.42 -18.32
N ASP A 285 -21.68 17.79 -17.23
CA ASP A 285 -20.39 17.07 -17.21
C ASP A 285 -20.49 15.59 -17.62
N ASN A 286 -21.63 14.93 -17.41
CA ASN A 286 -21.81 13.53 -17.84
C ASN A 286 -22.08 13.43 -19.34
N GLU A 287 -22.77 14.41 -19.92
CA GLU A 287 -23.02 14.45 -21.37
C GLU A 287 -21.73 14.76 -22.16
N SER A 288 -20.86 15.61 -21.60
CA SER A 288 -19.53 15.89 -22.16
C SER A 288 -18.62 14.65 -22.17
N ARG A 289 -18.64 13.86 -21.10
CA ARG A 289 -17.89 12.59 -21.02
C ARG A 289 -18.45 11.53 -21.97
N ALA A 290 -19.77 11.40 -22.09
CA ALA A 290 -20.40 10.50 -23.04
C ALA A 290 -20.04 10.85 -24.50
N ARG A 291 -20.07 12.14 -24.86
CA ARG A 291 -19.67 12.63 -26.19
C ARG A 291 -18.17 12.42 -26.47
N GLN A 292 -17.30 12.51 -25.46
CA GLN A 292 -15.88 12.20 -25.63
C GLN A 292 -15.64 10.71 -25.90
N VAL A 293 -16.36 9.82 -25.22
CA VAL A 293 -16.28 8.37 -25.44
C VAL A 293 -16.80 8.00 -26.83
N GLU A 294 -17.94 8.54 -27.27
CA GLU A 294 -18.45 8.35 -28.64
C GLU A 294 -17.45 8.80 -29.72
N LYS A 295 -16.77 9.93 -29.50
CA LYS A 295 -15.78 10.46 -30.43
C LYS A 295 -14.54 9.56 -30.53
N LEU A 296 -14.13 8.95 -29.42
CA LEU A 296 -13.03 7.97 -29.39
C LEU A 296 -13.42 6.66 -30.09
N VAL A 297 -14.65 6.18 -29.87
CA VAL A 297 -15.16 4.96 -30.54
C VAL A 297 -15.24 5.16 -32.06
N LYS A 298 -15.80 6.28 -32.54
CA LYS A 298 -15.82 6.59 -33.99
C LYS A 298 -14.42 6.68 -34.62
N ASN A 299 -13.44 7.22 -33.89
CA ASN A 299 -12.07 7.33 -34.39
C ASN A 299 -11.38 5.95 -34.47
N LEU A 300 -11.66 5.07 -33.52
CA LEU A 300 -11.19 3.68 -33.56
C LEU A 300 -11.86 2.87 -34.69
N GLU A 301 -13.16 3.07 -34.95
CA GLU A 301 -13.87 2.46 -36.08
C GLU A 301 -13.30 2.93 -37.43
N LEU A 302 -13.00 4.22 -37.59
CA LEU A 302 -12.37 4.77 -38.80
C LEU A 302 -10.97 4.16 -39.03
N LYS A 303 -10.14 4.07 -37.99
CA LYS A 303 -8.81 3.45 -38.08
C LYS A 303 -8.90 1.95 -38.40
N LEU A 304 -9.89 1.25 -37.87
CA LEU A 304 -10.11 -0.17 -38.19
C LEU A 304 -10.54 -0.36 -39.65
N ASN A 305 -11.37 0.56 -40.18
CA ASN A 305 -11.77 0.58 -41.59
C ASN A 305 -10.63 0.96 -42.53
N GLU A 306 -9.73 1.86 -42.14
CA GLU A 306 -8.51 2.16 -42.91
C GLU A 306 -7.57 0.95 -42.99
N VAL A 307 -7.41 0.22 -41.89
CA VAL A 307 -6.62 -1.03 -41.88
C VAL A 307 -7.28 -2.13 -42.70
N SER A 308 -8.61 -2.20 -42.74
CA SER A 308 -9.34 -3.17 -43.56
C SER A 308 -9.28 -2.81 -45.06
N LEU A 309 -9.41 -1.53 -45.41
CA LEU A 309 -9.23 -1.04 -46.79
C LEU A 309 -7.79 -1.24 -47.29
N GLY A 310 -6.80 -0.92 -46.45
CA GLY A 310 -5.39 -1.10 -46.81
C GLY A 310 -5.03 -2.56 -47.09
N ARG A 311 -5.68 -3.50 -46.38
CA ARG A 311 -5.51 -4.94 -46.63
C ARG A 311 -6.20 -5.36 -47.94
N LYS A 312 -7.41 -4.85 -48.20
CA LYS A 312 -8.17 -5.14 -49.42
C LYS A 312 -7.51 -4.59 -50.70
N ILE A 313 -6.97 -3.37 -50.65
CA ILE A 313 -6.21 -2.77 -51.76
C ILE A 313 -4.96 -3.59 -52.06
N TRP A 314 -4.29 -4.11 -51.05
CA TRP A 314 -3.09 -4.95 -51.21
C TRP A 314 -3.42 -6.31 -51.86
N ASP A 315 -4.56 -6.91 -51.51
CA ASP A 315 -5.04 -8.15 -52.13
C ASP A 315 -5.50 -7.92 -53.59
N ASP A 316 -6.24 -6.83 -53.86
CA ASP A 316 -6.73 -6.48 -55.20
C ASP A 316 -5.59 -6.11 -56.18
N ASP A 317 -4.56 -5.39 -55.74
CA ASP A 317 -3.38 -5.05 -56.57
C ASP A 317 -2.53 -6.29 -56.90
N ASN A 318 -2.42 -7.24 -55.97
CA ASN A 318 -1.72 -8.50 -56.20
C ASN A 318 -2.50 -9.40 -57.15
N GLU A 319 -3.84 -9.44 -57.06
CA GLU A 319 -4.68 -10.20 -57.98
C GLU A 319 -4.71 -9.58 -59.39
N ALA A 320 -4.74 -8.25 -59.50
CA ALA A 320 -4.64 -7.54 -60.78
C ALA A 320 -3.28 -7.78 -61.46
N ARG A 321 -2.17 -7.76 -60.69
CA ARG A 321 -0.84 -8.12 -61.20
C ARG A 321 -0.77 -9.57 -61.63
N ALA A 322 -1.37 -10.49 -60.89
CA ALA A 322 -1.44 -11.90 -61.26
C ALA A 322 -2.19 -12.10 -62.58
N LYS A 323 -3.36 -11.48 -62.75
CA LYS A 323 -4.15 -11.54 -64.00
C LYS A 323 -3.41 -10.89 -65.19
N GLN A 324 -2.74 -9.76 -64.97
CA GLN A 324 -1.94 -9.11 -66.02
C GLN A 324 -0.73 -9.96 -66.45
N ILE A 325 -0.13 -10.70 -65.52
CA ILE A 325 0.94 -11.65 -65.82
C ILE A 325 0.37 -12.84 -66.61
N GLU A 326 -0.78 -13.38 -66.19
CA GLU A 326 -1.43 -14.51 -66.85
C GLU A 326 -1.86 -14.17 -68.29
N GLU A 327 -2.38 -12.97 -68.53
CA GLU A 327 -2.76 -12.49 -69.87
C GLU A 327 -1.55 -12.16 -70.75
N ARG A 328 -0.44 -11.70 -70.16
CA ARG A 328 0.85 -11.57 -70.88
C ARG A 328 1.44 -12.94 -71.23
N VAL A 329 1.30 -13.94 -70.37
CA VAL A 329 1.70 -15.33 -70.66
C VAL A 329 0.86 -15.88 -71.81
N LYS A 330 -0.46 -15.69 -71.80
CA LYS A 330 -1.38 -16.14 -72.86
C LYS A 330 -1.12 -15.46 -74.21
N ASN A 331 -0.82 -14.15 -74.20
CA ASN A 331 -0.43 -13.42 -75.42
C ASN A 331 0.97 -13.83 -75.93
N LEU A 332 1.87 -14.23 -75.04
CA LEU A 332 3.17 -14.78 -75.44
C LEU A 332 3.03 -16.20 -75.99
N GLU A 333 2.09 -17.01 -75.51
CA GLU A 333 1.73 -18.31 -76.08
C GLU A 333 1.11 -18.16 -77.49
N LEU A 334 0.18 -17.22 -77.67
CA LEU A 334 -0.39 -16.94 -78.99
C LEU A 334 0.63 -16.38 -79.99
N LYS A 335 1.55 -15.50 -79.53
CA LYS A 335 2.67 -15.03 -80.36
C LYS A 335 3.67 -16.14 -80.67
N HIS A 336 3.85 -17.10 -79.77
CA HIS A 336 4.66 -18.29 -80.02
C HIS A 336 3.99 -19.17 -81.09
N ASP A 337 2.67 -19.28 -81.11
CA ASP A 337 1.91 -20.02 -82.13
C ASP A 337 1.85 -19.29 -83.49
N GLU A 338 1.76 -17.95 -83.52
CA GLU A 338 1.86 -17.14 -84.76
C GLU A 338 3.28 -17.17 -85.35
N VAL A 339 4.32 -17.12 -84.51
CA VAL A 339 5.72 -17.28 -84.96
C VAL A 339 5.98 -18.72 -85.44
N SER A 340 5.20 -19.70 -84.96
CA SER A 340 5.24 -21.10 -85.42
C SER A 340 4.56 -21.33 -86.78
N LEU A 341 3.66 -20.45 -87.22
CA LEU A 341 2.99 -20.52 -88.53
C LEU A 341 3.66 -19.67 -89.63
N GLY A 342 4.47 -18.67 -89.26
CA GLY A 342 5.11 -17.73 -90.19
C GLY A 342 6.49 -18.11 -90.73
N ARG A 343 7.14 -19.17 -90.24
CA ARG A 343 8.46 -19.60 -90.74
C ARG A 343 8.49 -21.07 -91.13
N LYS A 344 7.72 -21.38 -92.18
CA LYS A 344 8.12 -22.37 -93.17
C LYS A 344 8.72 -21.62 -94.36
N LYS A 345 10.04 -21.44 -94.35
CA LYS A 345 10.96 -21.61 -95.49
C LYS A 345 12.34 -21.02 -95.16
N ALA A 346 13.35 -21.82 -95.46
CA ALA A 346 14.79 -21.54 -95.53
C ALA A 346 15.62 -21.76 -94.25
N ASP A 347 16.12 -23.00 -94.18
CA ASP A 347 17.50 -23.44 -93.99
C ASP A 347 18.05 -23.74 -92.58
N ASP A 348 18.19 -25.06 -92.40
CA ASP A 348 18.59 -25.83 -91.25
C ASP A 348 20.10 -25.72 -90.94
N THR A 349 20.51 -24.93 -89.95
CA THR A 349 21.68 -25.26 -89.10
C THR A 349 21.74 -24.50 -87.77
N ASN A 350 21.10 -23.32 -87.66
CA ASN A 350 21.17 -22.49 -86.45
C ASN A 350 20.05 -22.76 -85.42
N GLU A 351 19.03 -23.55 -85.76
CA GLU A 351 17.81 -23.71 -84.95
C GLU A 351 17.97 -24.65 -83.74
N SER A 352 18.86 -25.65 -83.83
CA SER A 352 19.15 -26.57 -82.72
C SER A 352 19.90 -25.88 -81.57
N ARG A 353 20.90 -25.03 -81.89
CA ARG A 353 21.68 -24.29 -80.87
C ARG A 353 20.86 -23.20 -80.20
N ALA A 354 20.00 -22.50 -80.94
CA ALA A 354 19.11 -21.48 -80.40
C ALA A 354 18.08 -22.09 -79.44
N LYS A 355 17.41 -23.20 -79.81
CA LYS A 355 16.44 -23.89 -78.95
C LYS A 355 17.08 -24.48 -77.69
N GLN A 356 18.32 -24.95 -77.76
CA GLN A 356 19.05 -25.46 -76.60
C GLN A 356 19.54 -24.35 -75.65
N LEU A 357 19.94 -23.19 -76.19
CA LEU A 357 20.30 -22.00 -75.42
C LEU A 357 19.08 -21.37 -74.74
N GLU A 358 17.97 -21.24 -75.46
CA GLU A 358 16.73 -20.65 -74.93
C GLU A 358 16.14 -21.51 -73.80
N LYS A 359 16.20 -22.85 -73.93
CA LYS A 359 15.80 -23.77 -72.86
C LYS A 359 16.75 -23.73 -71.65
N ARG A 360 18.04 -23.43 -71.86
CA ARG A 360 19.02 -23.25 -70.77
C ARG A 360 18.85 -21.90 -70.07
N VAL A 361 18.59 -20.83 -70.81
CA VAL A 361 18.34 -19.49 -70.24
C VAL A 361 17.05 -19.48 -69.41
N LYS A 362 15.94 -20.04 -69.93
CA LYS A 362 14.69 -20.18 -69.17
C LYS A 362 14.85 -21.01 -67.89
N ASN A 363 15.64 -22.09 -67.94
CA ASN A 363 15.93 -22.89 -66.74
C ASN A 363 16.86 -22.20 -65.74
N LEU A 364 17.77 -21.33 -66.20
CA LEU A 364 18.65 -20.56 -65.32
C LEU A 364 17.88 -19.41 -64.65
N GLU A 365 17.01 -18.71 -65.36
CA GLU A 365 16.15 -17.65 -64.81
C GLU A 365 15.15 -18.21 -63.80
N LEU A 366 14.54 -19.38 -64.07
CA LEU A 366 13.65 -20.06 -63.12
C LEU A 366 14.39 -20.54 -61.86
N LYS A 367 15.62 -21.06 -62.01
CA LYS A 367 16.46 -21.44 -60.86
C LYS A 367 16.89 -20.25 -60.02
N GLU A 368 17.21 -19.12 -60.65
CA GLU A 368 17.61 -17.91 -59.93
C GLU A 368 16.43 -17.27 -59.19
N LEU A 369 15.23 -17.27 -59.77
CA LEU A 369 14.02 -16.81 -59.09
C LEU A 369 13.60 -17.75 -57.95
N ALA A 370 13.67 -19.06 -58.16
CA ALA A 370 13.39 -20.04 -57.10
C ALA A 370 14.39 -19.92 -55.93
N PHE A 371 15.68 -19.70 -56.22
CA PHE A 371 16.71 -19.47 -55.21
C PHE A 371 16.50 -18.16 -54.43
N LYS A 372 16.08 -17.09 -55.12
CA LYS A 372 15.75 -15.79 -54.47
C LYS A 372 14.50 -15.88 -53.60
N LEU A 373 13.47 -16.62 -54.04
CA LEU A 373 12.24 -16.83 -53.27
C LEU A 373 12.53 -17.64 -52.00
N ASP A 374 13.24 -18.75 -52.13
CA ASP A 374 13.61 -19.62 -51.01
C ASP A 374 14.57 -18.91 -50.02
N SER A 375 15.45 -18.03 -50.52
CA SER A 375 16.28 -17.16 -49.66
C SER A 375 15.49 -16.08 -48.92
N LEU A 376 14.43 -15.55 -49.52
CA LEU A 376 13.55 -14.55 -48.90
C LEU A 376 12.61 -15.17 -47.86
N GLU A 377 12.07 -16.36 -48.16
CA GLU A 377 11.24 -17.13 -47.22
C GLU A 377 12.06 -17.59 -46.01
N ARG A 378 13.29 -18.08 -46.22
CA ARG A 378 14.20 -18.44 -45.12
C ARG A 378 14.58 -17.24 -44.26
N LYS A 379 14.97 -16.10 -44.87
CA LYS A 379 15.28 -14.86 -44.12
C LYS A 379 14.10 -14.32 -43.32
N LYS A 380 12.88 -14.39 -43.86
CA LYS A 380 11.69 -13.85 -43.19
C LYS A 380 11.18 -14.77 -42.07
N ALA A 381 11.40 -16.08 -42.19
CA ALA A 381 11.07 -17.06 -41.16
C ALA A 381 12.08 -17.04 -39.98
N GLU A 382 13.37 -16.82 -40.23
CA GLU A 382 14.40 -16.78 -39.18
C GLU A 382 14.30 -15.51 -38.30
N ASP A 383 14.15 -14.32 -38.89
CA ASP A 383 14.17 -13.05 -38.14
C ASP A 383 12.96 -12.84 -37.20
N ILE A 384 11.76 -13.29 -37.61
CA ILE A 384 10.52 -13.11 -36.82
C ILE A 384 10.47 -14.10 -35.65
N ASN A 385 10.88 -15.35 -35.88
CA ASN A 385 10.80 -16.40 -34.88
C ASN A 385 11.90 -16.25 -33.81
N GLU A 386 13.10 -15.80 -34.20
CA GLU A 386 14.19 -15.54 -33.26
C GLU A 386 13.90 -14.33 -32.36
N SER A 387 13.28 -13.28 -32.90
CA SER A 387 12.88 -12.08 -32.15
C SER A 387 11.81 -12.39 -31.09
N LEU A 388 10.77 -13.15 -31.45
CA LEU A 388 9.72 -13.57 -30.53
C LEU A 388 10.24 -14.56 -29.47
N ALA A 389 11.07 -15.53 -29.87
CA ALA A 389 11.68 -16.51 -28.96
C ALA A 389 12.54 -15.82 -27.88
N LYS A 390 13.40 -14.86 -28.26
CA LYS A 390 14.21 -14.09 -27.31
C LYS A 390 13.35 -13.27 -26.33
N LYS A 391 12.23 -12.73 -26.80
CA LYS A 391 11.31 -11.92 -25.98
C LYS A 391 10.55 -12.78 -24.95
N VAL A 392 10.15 -13.99 -25.33
CA VAL A 392 9.54 -14.98 -24.44
C VAL A 392 10.56 -15.50 -23.43
N GLU A 393 11.77 -15.86 -23.86
CA GLU A 393 12.84 -16.34 -22.98
C GLU A 393 13.21 -15.29 -21.92
N GLN A 394 13.30 -14.02 -22.29
CA GLN A 394 13.56 -12.93 -21.34
C GLN A 394 12.41 -12.75 -20.34
N SER A 395 11.17 -12.91 -20.79
CA SER A 395 9.99 -12.81 -19.92
C SER A 395 9.97 -13.96 -18.90
N VAL A 396 10.33 -15.18 -19.31
CA VAL A 396 10.47 -16.34 -18.42
C VAL A 396 11.60 -16.15 -17.40
N LYS A 397 12.77 -15.64 -17.83
CA LYS A 397 13.87 -15.31 -16.90
C LYS A 397 13.47 -14.26 -15.86
N ASN A 398 12.71 -13.25 -16.27
CA ASN A 398 12.20 -12.22 -15.36
C ASN A 398 11.20 -12.78 -14.34
N LEU A 399 10.32 -13.69 -14.76
CA LEU A 399 9.39 -14.38 -13.87
C LEU A 399 10.12 -15.26 -12.84
N ALA A 400 11.12 -16.04 -13.29
CA ALA A 400 11.93 -16.86 -12.40
C ALA A 400 12.71 -16.03 -11.35
N LEU A 401 13.23 -14.87 -11.74
CA LEU A 401 13.89 -13.93 -10.81
C LEU A 401 12.90 -13.34 -9.79
N MET A 402 11.66 -13.07 -10.20
CA MET A 402 10.62 -12.55 -9.31
C MET A 402 10.20 -13.60 -8.26
N GLU A 403 10.04 -14.85 -8.69
CA GLU A 403 9.73 -15.99 -7.82
C GLU A 403 10.86 -16.24 -6.80
N LEU A 404 12.12 -16.20 -7.23
CA LEU A 404 13.27 -16.34 -6.36
C LEU A 404 13.35 -15.17 -5.34
N GLY A 405 13.00 -13.96 -5.76
CA GLY A 405 12.88 -12.80 -4.89
C GLY A 405 11.76 -12.93 -3.85
N PHE A 406 10.62 -13.51 -4.22
CA PHE A 406 9.50 -13.77 -3.32
C PHE A 406 9.85 -14.83 -2.26
N ASN A 407 10.44 -15.95 -2.70
CA ASN A 407 10.88 -17.02 -1.81
C ASN A 407 11.94 -16.54 -0.80
N LYS A 408 12.86 -15.67 -1.20
CA LYS A 408 13.84 -15.06 -0.27
C LYS A 408 13.17 -14.19 0.80
N ARG A 409 12.11 -13.45 0.45
CA ARG A 409 11.35 -12.63 1.41
C ARG A 409 10.57 -13.52 2.39
N LEU A 410 9.90 -14.57 1.90
CA LEU A 410 9.18 -15.52 2.74
C LEU A 410 10.10 -16.17 3.79
N ASN A 411 11.26 -16.68 3.37
CA ASN A 411 12.21 -17.29 4.30
C ASN A 411 12.75 -16.30 5.35
N THR A 412 12.88 -15.02 4.99
CA THR A 412 13.29 -13.97 5.95
C THR A 412 12.19 -13.73 6.99
N ILE A 413 10.93 -13.61 6.55
CA ILE A 413 9.77 -13.43 7.43
C ILE A 413 9.62 -14.63 8.37
N LEU A 414 9.80 -15.85 7.84
CA LEU A 414 9.70 -17.08 8.61
C LEU A 414 10.77 -17.14 9.71
N GLY A 415 12.02 -16.78 9.39
CA GLY A 415 13.09 -16.67 10.38
C GLY A 415 12.88 -15.55 11.41
N ASP A 416 12.27 -14.42 11.03
CA ASP A 416 11.89 -13.35 11.96
C ASP A 416 10.78 -13.80 12.93
N LEU A 417 9.79 -14.55 12.42
CA LEU A 417 8.72 -15.14 13.23
C LEU A 417 9.26 -16.17 14.22
N GLU A 418 10.18 -17.03 13.80
CA GLU A 418 10.83 -18.02 14.68
C GLU A 418 11.64 -17.34 15.80
N ARG A 419 12.41 -16.29 15.46
CA ARG A 419 13.13 -15.48 16.47
C ARG A 419 12.19 -14.79 17.45
N LYS A 420 11.07 -14.24 16.95
CA LYS A 420 10.07 -13.58 17.78
C LYS A 420 9.39 -14.57 18.72
N LYS A 421 9.05 -15.77 18.24
CA LYS A 421 8.52 -16.87 19.05
C LYS A 421 9.50 -17.26 20.16
N SER A 422 10.78 -17.44 19.82
CA SER A 422 11.83 -17.76 20.81
C SER A 422 11.99 -16.66 21.88
N TYR A 423 11.93 -15.40 21.47
CA TYR A 423 12.03 -14.26 22.40
C TYR A 423 10.83 -14.20 23.36
N GLU A 424 9.60 -14.34 22.85
CA GLU A 424 8.39 -14.32 23.68
C GLU A 424 8.36 -15.47 24.69
N THR A 425 8.77 -16.68 24.30
CA THR A 425 8.94 -17.81 25.22
C THR A 425 9.94 -17.48 26.33
N SER A 426 11.11 -16.93 26.00
CA SER A 426 12.15 -16.59 26.99
C SER A 426 11.69 -15.52 28.00
N VAL A 427 10.89 -14.56 27.55
CA VAL A 427 10.33 -13.49 28.41
C VAL A 427 9.25 -14.06 29.33
N PHE A 428 8.44 -15.00 28.83
CA PHE A 428 7.41 -15.66 29.62
C PHE A 428 8.04 -16.53 30.73
N ASP A 429 9.06 -17.32 30.40
CA ASP A 429 9.82 -18.13 31.35
C ASP A 429 10.47 -17.28 32.44
N SER A 430 11.10 -16.16 32.05
CA SER A 430 11.70 -15.20 32.99
C SER A 430 10.67 -14.57 33.94
N ARG A 431 9.41 -14.39 33.50
CA ARG A 431 8.32 -13.87 34.35
C ARG A 431 7.80 -14.93 35.31
N ILE A 432 7.66 -16.17 34.84
CA ILE A 432 7.27 -17.32 35.67
C ILE A 432 8.30 -17.51 36.79
N GLN A 433 9.60 -17.51 36.46
CA GLN A 433 10.68 -17.64 37.45
C GLN A 433 10.60 -16.55 38.53
N ARG A 434 10.40 -15.28 38.15
CA ARG A 434 10.23 -14.20 39.13
C ARG A 434 9.04 -14.41 40.06
N VAL A 435 7.91 -14.90 39.54
CA VAL A 435 6.72 -15.17 40.36
C VAL A 435 6.99 -16.33 41.33
N GLU A 436 7.72 -17.36 40.90
CA GLU A 436 8.12 -18.47 41.78
C GLU A 436 9.01 -18.02 42.93
N GLU A 437 10.00 -17.18 42.65
CA GLU A 437 10.88 -16.61 43.68
C GLU A 437 10.09 -15.84 44.74
N HIS A 438 9.09 -15.05 44.33
CA HIS A 438 8.20 -14.32 45.25
C HIS A 438 7.31 -15.26 46.06
N VAL A 439 6.71 -16.29 45.43
CA VAL A 439 5.88 -17.28 46.13
C VAL A 439 6.70 -18.07 47.15
N ASN A 440 7.93 -18.44 46.81
CA ASN A 440 8.85 -19.11 47.74
C ASN A 440 9.23 -18.19 48.91
N GLY A 441 9.52 -16.92 48.64
CA GLY A 441 9.79 -15.92 49.69
C GLY A 441 8.62 -15.70 50.64
N LEU A 442 7.38 -15.73 50.14
CA LEU A 442 6.18 -15.67 50.98
C LEU A 442 6.00 -16.92 51.83
N ARG A 443 6.28 -18.11 51.28
CA ARG A 443 6.27 -19.38 52.02
C ARG A 443 7.24 -19.35 53.21
N PHE A 444 8.49 -18.94 52.99
CA PHE A 444 9.48 -18.84 54.08
C PHE A 444 9.05 -17.86 55.19
N LYS A 445 8.44 -16.73 54.83
CA LYS A 445 7.91 -15.77 55.82
C LYS A 445 6.73 -16.36 56.60
N LEU A 446 5.88 -17.15 55.94
CA LEU A 446 4.75 -17.82 56.55
C LEU A 446 5.21 -18.89 57.55
N GLU A 447 6.19 -19.71 57.16
CA GLU A 447 6.83 -20.70 58.05
C GLU A 447 7.42 -20.03 59.29
N SER A 448 8.12 -18.90 59.13
CA SER A 448 8.66 -18.13 60.26
C SER A 448 7.57 -17.58 61.19
N LEU A 449 6.43 -17.14 60.65
CA LEU A 449 5.30 -16.65 61.45
C LEU A 449 4.61 -17.78 62.22
N ILE A 450 4.49 -18.96 61.60
CA ILE A 450 3.95 -20.17 62.23
C ILE A 450 4.82 -20.55 63.43
N THR A 451 6.14 -20.65 63.27
CA THR A 451 7.06 -20.98 64.37
C THR A 451 6.98 -19.98 65.52
N LYS A 452 6.94 -18.67 65.22
CA LYS A 452 6.79 -17.63 66.25
C LYS A 452 5.45 -17.73 66.99
N LEU A 453 4.38 -18.10 66.29
CA LEU A 453 3.07 -18.28 66.91
C LEU A 453 3.05 -19.53 67.81
N GLU A 454 3.70 -20.61 67.40
CA GLU A 454 3.90 -21.81 68.23
C GLU A 454 4.71 -21.50 69.50
N GLU A 455 5.77 -20.70 69.40
CA GLU A 455 6.55 -20.21 70.56
C GLU A 455 5.66 -19.40 71.53
N ILE A 456 4.93 -18.41 71.02
CA ILE A 456 4.01 -17.57 71.82
C ILE A 456 2.91 -18.42 72.47
N SER A 457 2.38 -19.42 71.75
CA SER A 457 1.36 -20.34 72.24
C SER A 457 1.90 -21.25 73.37
N ASN A 458 3.13 -21.75 73.22
CA ASN A 458 3.80 -22.59 74.22
C ASN A 458 4.21 -21.80 75.48
N GLU A 459 4.64 -20.55 75.35
CA GLU A 459 4.97 -19.66 76.48
C GLU A 459 3.73 -19.25 77.31
N LYS A 460 2.53 -19.25 76.70
CA LYS A 460 1.26 -18.80 77.33
C LYS A 460 0.42 -19.88 78.01
N LYS A 461 0.91 -21.11 78.19
CA LYS A 461 0.33 -22.08 79.16
C LYS A 461 0.36 -21.60 80.63
N LYS A 462 0.61 -20.31 80.90
CA LYS A 462 0.68 -19.69 82.24
C LYS A 462 -0.08 -18.35 82.42
N ALA A 463 -0.86 -17.80 81.46
CA ALA A 463 -1.63 -16.55 81.72
C ALA A 463 -2.85 -16.27 80.80
N ASP A 464 -4.01 -16.04 81.44
CA ASP A 464 -5.29 -15.35 81.10
C ASP A 464 -6.00 -15.47 79.72
N ASP A 465 -7.32 -15.72 79.78
CA ASP A 465 -8.28 -16.01 78.68
C ASP A 465 -8.34 -15.00 77.52
N VAL A 466 -8.07 -13.71 77.74
CA VAL A 466 -8.15 -12.66 76.69
C VAL A 466 -7.11 -12.84 75.60
N ASN A 467 -5.95 -13.42 75.96
CA ASN A 467 -4.89 -13.71 75.01
C ASN A 467 -5.22 -14.91 74.10
N GLY A 468 -6.07 -15.84 74.55
CA GLY A 468 -6.48 -17.01 73.77
C GLY A 468 -7.29 -16.65 72.54
N PHE A 469 -8.21 -15.68 72.67
CA PHE A 469 -9.04 -15.22 71.54
C PHE A 469 -8.20 -14.55 70.43
N LEU A 470 -7.22 -13.73 70.79
CA LEU A 470 -6.31 -13.08 69.83
C LEU A 470 -5.40 -14.09 69.11
N ILE A 471 -4.91 -15.11 69.82
CA ILE A 471 -4.13 -16.21 69.23
C ILE A 471 -5.00 -16.98 68.24
N GLN A 472 -6.25 -17.31 68.61
CA GLN A 472 -7.18 -18.01 67.72
C GLN A 472 -7.52 -17.21 66.46
N GLN A 473 -7.65 -15.88 66.56
CA GLN A 473 -7.81 -15.01 65.39
C GLN A 473 -6.55 -14.98 64.48
N LEU A 474 -5.36 -14.97 65.08
CA LEU A 474 -4.09 -15.02 64.34
C LEU A 474 -3.89 -16.37 63.65
N GLU A 475 -4.18 -17.49 64.32
CA GLU A 475 -4.17 -18.84 63.74
C GLU A 475 -5.11 -18.95 62.53
N GLN A 476 -6.32 -18.40 62.64
CA GLN A 476 -7.27 -18.39 61.54
C GLN A 476 -6.79 -17.51 60.37
N SER A 477 -6.13 -16.39 60.66
CA SER A 477 -5.54 -15.51 59.64
C SER A 477 -4.39 -16.19 58.90
N ILE A 478 -3.50 -16.88 59.61
CA ILE A 478 -2.40 -17.67 59.04
C ILE A 478 -2.96 -18.78 58.13
N LYS A 479 -3.97 -19.51 58.59
CA LYS A 479 -4.61 -20.58 57.81
C LYS A 479 -5.24 -20.07 56.51
N ASN A 480 -5.82 -18.87 56.53
CA ASN A 480 -6.34 -18.21 55.33
C ASN A 480 -5.21 -17.83 54.36
N ILE A 481 -4.08 -17.35 54.88
CA ILE A 481 -2.90 -16.99 54.08
C ILE A 481 -2.26 -18.25 53.46
N GLU A 482 -2.17 -19.37 54.19
CA GLU A 482 -1.71 -20.66 53.67
C GLU A 482 -2.57 -21.13 52.49
N LEU A 483 -3.90 -21.04 52.60
CA LEU A 483 -4.82 -21.36 51.52
C LEU A 483 -4.61 -20.47 50.30
N MET A 484 -4.40 -19.17 50.49
CA MET A 484 -4.12 -18.23 49.39
C MET A 484 -2.80 -18.55 48.69
N VAL A 485 -1.72 -18.83 49.43
CA VAL A 485 -0.42 -19.21 48.87
C VAL A 485 -0.50 -20.53 48.12
N SER A 486 -1.25 -21.51 48.65
CA SER A 486 -1.51 -22.80 47.98
C SER A 486 -2.28 -22.62 46.67
N HIS A 487 -3.33 -21.79 46.67
CA HIS A 487 -4.11 -21.49 45.47
C HIS A 487 -3.26 -20.83 44.37
N VAL A 488 -2.44 -19.84 44.74
CA VAL A 488 -1.51 -19.18 43.80
C VAL A 488 -0.49 -20.18 43.23
N LYS A 489 -0.04 -21.14 44.03
CA LYS A 489 0.88 -22.19 43.57
C LYS A 489 0.22 -23.12 42.54
N ILE A 490 -1.01 -23.56 42.80
CA ILE A 490 -1.80 -24.39 41.87
C ILE A 490 -2.03 -23.67 40.54
N GLU A 491 -2.41 -22.39 40.57
CA GLU A 491 -2.61 -21.60 39.34
C GLU A 491 -1.30 -21.34 38.57
N LEU A 492 -0.17 -21.26 39.28
CA LEU A 492 1.14 -21.14 38.66
C LEU A 492 1.54 -22.43 37.95
N ASP A 493 1.31 -23.60 38.56
CA ASP A 493 1.63 -24.89 37.97
C ASP A 493 0.73 -25.16 36.72
N LYS A 494 -0.57 -24.80 36.77
CA LYS A 494 -1.45 -24.85 35.58
C LYS A 494 -0.96 -23.97 34.42
N LYS A 495 -0.34 -22.81 34.71
CA LYS A 495 0.19 -21.92 33.67
C LYS A 495 1.50 -22.44 33.06
N LYS A 496 2.28 -23.22 33.81
CA LYS A 496 3.47 -23.92 33.28
C LYS A 496 3.08 -25.01 32.28
N ASP A 497 2.06 -25.81 32.59
CA ASP A 497 1.63 -26.89 31.72
C ASP A 497 1.07 -26.38 30.38
N LYS A 498 0.37 -25.23 30.40
CA LYS A 498 -0.12 -24.56 29.17
C LYS A 498 1.00 -24.06 28.27
N SER A 499 2.13 -23.62 28.84
CA SER A 499 3.31 -23.18 28.09
C SER A 499 3.99 -24.32 27.31
N CYS A 500 3.81 -25.57 27.74
CA CYS A 500 4.41 -26.74 27.11
C CYS A 500 3.49 -27.37 26.04
N ALA A 501 2.16 -27.23 26.19
CA ALA A 501 1.17 -27.79 25.26
C ALA A 501 0.83 -26.86 24.08
N ASP A 502 0.79 -25.53 24.28
CA ASP A 502 0.37 -24.57 23.25
C ASP A 502 1.55 -24.08 22.38
N GLY A 503 2.26 -25.04 21.78
CA GLY A 503 3.13 -24.78 20.62
C GLY A 503 2.38 -24.31 19.37
N PHE A 504 1.04 -24.23 19.43
CA PHE A 504 0.15 -23.89 18.33
C PHE A 504 -0.87 -22.82 18.72
N LEU A 505 -1.06 -21.88 17.79
CA LEU A 505 -2.09 -20.83 17.75
C LEU A 505 -1.83 -19.57 18.60
N LEU A 506 -0.79 -18.83 18.21
CA LEU A 506 -0.88 -17.37 18.22
C LEU A 506 -1.70 -16.94 17.00
N VAL A 507 -3.01 -16.77 17.23
CA VAL A 507 -3.87 -15.90 16.43
C VAL A 507 -3.71 -14.48 17.00
N ASP A 508 -3.43 -13.52 16.10
CA ASP A 508 -3.11 -12.10 16.34
C ASP A 508 -4.12 -11.30 17.21
#